data_AF-A0AAW2DJ33-F1
#
_entry.id   AF-A0AAW2DJ33-F1
#
_cell.length_a   1.000
_cell.length_b   1.000
_cell.length_c   1.000
_cell.angle_alpha   90.00
_cell.angle_beta   90.00
_cell.angle_gamma   90.00
#
_symmetry.space_group_name_H-M   'P 1'
#
loop_
_entity.id
_entity.type
_entity.pdbx_description
1 polymer ?
#
loop_
_entity_poly.entity_id
_entity_poly.type
_entity_poly.pdbx_seq_one_letter_code
_entity_poly.pdbx_strand_id
1 'polypeptide(L)'
;MSLSNHSAIRCRKMVPPIGTYHQDESDDESDEMVQNYVADLPLEAHVVEDHVANMPQECAICVTNARGMAFLCGHTTCVECRERLDRCPICREPIIYRIRLFLE
;
A
#
# COMPACT_ATOMS: atom_id res chain seq x y z
N MET A 1 2.89 16.94 -36.25
CA MET A 1 3.20 17.40 -34.88
C MET A 1 2.41 16.53 -33.91
N SER A 2 2.96 15.36 -33.56
CA SER A 2 2.26 14.43 -32.65
C SER A 2 2.72 14.71 -31.23
N LEU A 3 1.84 15.32 -30.43
CA LEU A 3 2.00 15.43 -28.99
C LEU A 3 1.60 14.08 -28.39
N SER A 4 2.59 13.35 -27.88
CA SER A 4 2.37 12.11 -27.13
C SER A 4 1.67 12.47 -25.82
N ASN A 5 0.41 12.06 -25.72
CA ASN A 5 -0.40 12.15 -24.50
C ASN A 5 0.32 11.43 -23.36
N HIS A 6 0.89 12.21 -22.44
CA HIS A 6 1.37 11.69 -21.17
C HIS A 6 0.15 11.34 -20.32
N SER A 7 -0.24 10.07 -20.32
CA SER A 7 -1.22 9.52 -19.39
C SER A 7 -0.78 9.85 -17.96
N ALA A 8 -1.56 10.69 -17.29
CA ALA A 8 -1.41 10.98 -15.88
C ALA A 8 -1.39 9.66 -15.10
N ILE A 9 -0.23 9.29 -14.55
CA ILE A 9 -0.12 8.22 -13.57
C ILE A 9 -0.80 8.74 -12.32
N ARG A 10 -2.10 8.46 -12.21
CA ARG A 10 -2.96 8.84 -11.11
C ARG A 10 -2.52 8.02 -9.90
N CYS A 11 -1.60 8.58 -9.11
CA CYS A 11 -1.24 8.05 -7.80
C CYS A 11 -2.51 8.04 -6.95
N ARG A 12 -3.17 6.87 -6.83
CA ARG A 12 -4.38 6.70 -6.03
C ARG A 12 -3.96 6.83 -4.58
N LYS A 13 -4.08 8.05 -4.04
CA LYS A 13 -4.23 8.27 -2.60
C LYS A 13 -5.39 7.38 -2.15
N MET A 14 -5.10 6.29 -1.46
CA MET A 14 -6.11 5.57 -0.68
C MET A 14 -6.40 6.46 0.53
N VAL A 15 -7.28 7.45 0.33
CA VAL A 15 -8.01 8.07 1.42
C VAL A 15 -9.26 7.20 1.56
N PRO A 16 -9.45 6.48 2.67
CA PRO A 16 -10.71 5.77 2.89
C PRO A 16 -11.84 6.80 2.89
N PRO A 17 -12.99 6.55 2.22
CA PRO A 17 -14.10 7.46 2.35
C PRO A 17 -14.60 7.38 3.79
N ILE A 18 -14.44 8.47 4.54
CA ILE A 18 -15.31 8.74 5.68
C ILE A 18 -16.70 8.85 5.04
N GLY A 19 -17.52 7.82 5.26
CA GLY A 19 -18.82 7.67 4.62
C GLY A 19 -19.66 8.94 4.78
N THR A 20 -20.10 9.50 3.67
CA THR A 20 -21.15 10.50 3.67
C THR A 20 -22.47 9.75 3.76
N TYR A 21 -23.19 9.98 4.86
CA TYR A 21 -24.54 9.45 5.05
C TYR A 21 -25.43 10.03 3.94
N HIS A 22 -25.99 9.15 3.11
CA HIS A 22 -27.09 9.47 2.21
C HIS A 22 -28.35 8.79 2.76
N GLN A 23 -29.33 9.61 3.11
CA GLN A 23 -30.66 9.23 3.55
C GLN A 23 -31.53 9.16 2.28
N ASP A 24 -31.82 7.94 1.83
CA ASP A 24 -32.90 7.72 0.88
C ASP A 24 -33.95 6.89 1.64
N GLU A 25 -34.97 7.59 2.11
CA GLU A 25 -36.19 7.01 2.68
C GLU A 25 -37.08 6.55 1.53
N SER A 26 -37.42 5.26 1.52
CA SER A 26 -38.65 4.78 0.91
C SER A 26 -39.14 3.56 1.67
N ASP A 27 -40.25 3.75 2.35
CA ASP A 27 -41.03 2.78 3.09
C ASP A 27 -41.44 1.60 2.21
N ASP A 28 -41.33 0.37 2.74
CA ASP A 28 -42.43 -0.61 2.82
C ASP A 28 -41.89 -1.95 3.36
N GLU A 29 -42.77 -2.68 4.04
CA GLU A 29 -42.60 -4.00 4.65
C GLU A 29 -42.01 -4.03 6.08
N SER A 30 -42.90 -3.65 6.99
CA SER A 30 -42.86 -4.05 8.39
C SER A 30 -43.15 -5.55 8.53
N ASP A 31 -42.54 -6.13 9.56
CA ASP A 31 -42.89 -7.36 10.27
C ASP A 31 -42.19 -8.68 9.91
N GLU A 32 -41.64 -9.28 10.98
CA GLU A 32 -41.10 -10.64 11.17
C GLU A 32 -39.61 -10.90 10.84
N MET A 33 -38.74 -10.75 11.85
CA MET A 33 -38.16 -11.91 12.58
C MET A 33 -37.01 -11.46 13.51
N VAL A 34 -37.37 -11.04 14.72
CA VAL A 34 -36.43 -11.10 15.86
C VAL A 34 -36.42 -12.54 16.34
N GLN A 35 -35.61 -13.39 15.71
CA GLN A 35 -35.27 -14.73 16.20
C GLN A 35 -34.16 -15.35 15.33
N ASN A 36 -32.91 -14.98 15.60
CA ASN A 36 -31.79 -15.94 15.58
C ASN A 36 -30.54 -15.29 16.17
N TYR A 37 -30.57 -15.18 17.49
CA TYR A 37 -29.39 -15.10 18.31
C TYR A 37 -28.65 -16.45 18.18
N VAL A 38 -27.40 -16.39 17.71
CA VAL A 38 -26.33 -17.41 17.80
C VAL A 38 -26.47 -18.73 17.03
N ALA A 39 -26.20 -18.69 15.72
CA ALA A 39 -25.55 -19.81 15.03
C ALA A 39 -25.03 -19.32 13.67
N ASP A 40 -23.82 -18.76 13.66
CA ASP A 40 -22.87 -18.71 12.52
C ASP A 40 -21.66 -17.81 12.88
N LEU A 41 -21.26 -17.79 14.15
CA LEU A 41 -19.90 -17.35 14.50
C LEU A 41 -18.98 -18.54 14.22
N PRO A 42 -18.07 -18.47 13.23
CA PRO A 42 -17.01 -19.46 13.14
C PRO A 42 -16.18 -19.34 14.42
N LEU A 43 -16.16 -20.41 15.22
CA LEU A 43 -15.34 -20.54 16.43
C LEU A 43 -13.84 -20.69 16.11
N GLU A 44 -13.38 -20.06 15.04
CA GLU A 44 -11.97 -19.95 14.71
C GLU A 44 -11.73 -18.50 14.32
N ALA A 45 -11.23 -17.72 15.28
CA ALA A 45 -10.51 -16.51 14.97
C ALA A 45 -9.40 -16.92 14.00
N HIS A 46 -9.65 -16.76 12.70
CA HIS A 46 -8.57 -16.69 11.74
C HIS A 46 -7.71 -15.52 12.21
N VAL A 47 -6.63 -15.85 12.92
CA VAL A 47 -5.42 -15.06 12.91
C VAL A 47 -5.14 -14.81 11.43
N VAL A 48 -5.59 -13.67 10.92
CA VAL A 48 -4.88 -13.06 9.81
C VAL A 48 -3.52 -12.78 10.41
N GLU A 49 -2.61 -13.74 10.28
CA GLU A 49 -1.21 -13.53 10.61
C GLU A 49 -0.82 -12.34 9.75
N ASP A 50 -0.75 -11.19 10.41
CA ASP A 50 -0.64 -9.91 9.76
C ASP A 50 0.66 -9.93 8.96
N HIS A 51 0.56 -10.05 7.63
CA HIS A 51 1.71 -10.04 6.74
C HIS A 51 2.48 -8.69 6.77
N VAL A 52 2.10 -7.77 7.67
CA VAL A 52 2.66 -6.45 7.91
C VAL A 52 4.00 -6.49 8.69
N ALA A 53 4.53 -7.66 9.07
CA ALA A 53 5.79 -7.77 9.80
C ALA A 53 7.01 -8.27 9.00
N ASN A 54 6.91 -8.51 7.69
CA ASN A 54 8.02 -9.10 6.92
C ASN A 54 8.37 -8.30 5.65
N MET A 55 8.69 -7.02 5.81
CA MET A 55 9.39 -6.30 4.76
C MET A 55 10.84 -6.83 4.74
N PRO A 56 11.34 -7.36 3.60
CA PRO A 56 12.68 -7.93 3.54
C PRO A 56 13.72 -6.88 3.93
N GLN A 57 14.60 -7.20 4.88
CA GLN A 57 15.67 -6.28 5.30
C GLN A 57 16.73 -6.09 4.20
N GLU A 58 16.79 -7.05 3.27
CA GLU A 58 17.74 -7.07 2.17
C GLU A 58 17.30 -6.18 1.00
N CYS A 59 18.28 -5.70 0.25
CA CYS A 59 18.07 -4.89 -0.93
C CYS A 59 17.46 -5.73 -2.05
N ALA A 60 16.34 -5.27 -2.63
CA ALA A 60 15.67 -5.95 -3.72
C ALA A 60 16.47 -6.04 -5.04
N ILE A 61 17.63 -5.38 -5.13
CA ILE A 61 18.50 -5.40 -6.32
C ILE A 61 19.54 -6.51 -6.20
N CYS A 62 20.32 -6.52 -5.12
CA CYS A 62 21.40 -7.48 -4.94
C CYS A 62 21.02 -8.68 -4.07
N VAL A 63 19.95 -8.57 -3.27
CA VAL A 63 19.50 -9.62 -2.33
C VAL A 63 20.66 -10.11 -1.45
N THR A 64 21.49 -9.17 -1.02
CA THR A 64 22.72 -9.46 -0.25
C THR A 64 22.89 -8.42 0.86
N ASN A 65 22.93 -7.15 0.47
CA ASN A 65 23.16 -6.06 1.43
C ASN A 65 21.83 -5.58 2.02
N ALA A 66 21.85 -5.20 3.30
CA ALA A 66 20.71 -4.55 3.94
C ALA A 66 20.34 -3.22 3.26
N ARG A 67 19.07 -2.85 3.36
CA ARG A 67 18.58 -1.54 2.90
C ARG A 67 19.18 -0.44 3.77
N GLY A 68 19.72 0.59 3.12
CA GLY A 68 20.37 1.71 3.79
C GLY A 68 20.15 3.05 3.08
N MET A 69 19.34 3.05 2.02
CA MET A 69 19.04 4.24 1.22
C MET A 69 17.55 4.26 0.88
N ALA A 70 16.91 5.41 1.07
CA ALA A 70 15.58 5.71 0.56
C ALA A 70 15.63 6.77 -0.53
N PHE A 71 14.67 6.72 -1.44
CA PHE A 71 14.40 7.74 -2.44
C PHE A 71 13.11 8.50 -2.10
N LEU A 72 12.91 9.68 -2.67
CA LEU A 72 11.71 10.50 -2.39
C LEU A 72 10.39 9.82 -2.79
N CYS A 73 10.44 8.86 -3.73
CA CYS A 73 9.31 8.00 -4.09
C CYS A 73 8.94 6.95 -3.03
N GLY A 74 9.65 6.92 -1.89
CA GLY A 74 9.40 6.00 -0.77
C GLY A 74 10.09 4.64 -0.87
N HIS A 75 10.67 4.30 -2.01
CA HIS A 75 11.35 3.01 -2.21
C HIS A 75 12.80 3.03 -1.72
N THR A 76 13.31 1.84 -1.37
CA THR A 76 14.62 1.69 -0.71
C THR A 76 15.55 0.69 -1.40
N THR A 77 16.86 0.90 -1.23
CA THR A 77 17.95 0.01 -1.70
C THR A 77 19.10 -0.01 -0.69
N CYS A 78 20.11 -0.86 -0.89
CA CYS A 78 21.38 -0.71 -0.18
C CYS A 78 22.18 0.51 -0.71
N VAL A 79 23.19 0.91 0.04
CA VAL A 79 24.06 2.06 -0.29
C VAL A 79 24.93 1.81 -1.51
N GLU A 80 25.29 0.56 -1.81
CA GLU A 80 26.13 0.23 -2.98
C GLU A 80 25.32 0.24 -4.28
N CYS A 81 24.14 -0.39 -4.29
CA CYS A 81 23.32 -0.46 -5.50
C CYS A 81 22.84 0.92 -5.95
N ARG A 82 22.64 1.87 -5.02
CA ARG A 82 22.13 3.21 -5.34
C ARG A 82 23.03 3.98 -6.31
N GLU A 83 24.33 3.70 -6.35
CA GLU A 83 25.33 4.47 -7.12
C GLU A 83 25.14 4.31 -8.62
N ARG A 84 24.50 3.22 -9.04
CA ARG A 84 24.27 2.88 -10.44
C ARG A 84 22.83 3.20 -10.88
N LEU A 85 22.07 3.94 -10.07
CA LEU A 85 20.65 4.19 -10.30
C LEU A 85 20.38 5.68 -10.46
N ASP A 86 19.83 6.05 -11.62
CA ASP A 86 19.26 7.37 -11.89
C ASP A 86 17.73 7.38 -11.82
N ARG A 87 17.11 6.20 -11.83
CA ARG A 87 15.67 5.98 -11.68
C ARG A 87 15.41 4.90 -10.65
N CYS A 88 14.30 5.03 -9.93
CA CYS A 88 13.87 4.02 -8.99
C CYS A 88 13.62 2.70 -9.72
N PRO A 89 14.20 1.57 -9.29
CA PRO A 89 13.98 0.28 -9.94
C PRO A 89 12.55 -0.25 -9.78
N ILE A 90 11.81 0.27 -8.78
CA ILE A 90 10.46 -0.21 -8.45
C ILE A 90 9.39 0.61 -9.17
N CYS A 91 9.44 1.94 -9.08
CA CYS A 91 8.41 2.82 -9.67
C CYS A 91 8.88 3.62 -10.89
N ARG A 92 10.16 3.52 -11.29
CA ARG A 92 10.76 4.16 -12.47
C ARG A 92 10.82 5.70 -12.44
N GLU A 93 10.44 6.32 -11.33
CA GLU A 93 10.61 7.77 -11.10
C GLU A 93 12.09 8.16 -11.07
N PRO A 94 12.45 9.36 -11.59
CA PRO A 94 13.81 9.89 -11.46
C PRO A 94 14.25 10.03 -9.99
N ILE A 95 15.48 9.63 -9.67
CA ILE A 95 16.04 9.78 -8.33
C ILE A 95 16.64 11.17 -8.19
N ILE A 96 15.87 12.09 -7.60
CA ILE A 96 16.30 13.49 -7.35
C ILE A 96 17.04 13.58 -6.01
N TYR A 97 16.57 12.87 -4.99
CA TYR A 97 17.14 12.87 -3.65
C TYR A 97 17.37 11.46 -3.13
N ARG A 98 18.42 11.32 -2.33
CA ARG A 98 18.89 10.07 -1.73
C ARG A 98 19.09 10.29 -0.24
N ILE A 99 18.36 9.56 0.58
CA ILE A 99 18.35 9.70 2.04
C ILE A 99 19.01 8.45 2.62
N ARG A 100 20.05 8.61 3.46
CA ARG A 100 20.62 7.49 4.20
C ARG A 100 19.68 7.10 5.33
N LEU A 101 19.43 5.80 5.45
CA LEU A 101 18.67 5.24 6.55
C LEU A 101 19.65 4.80 7.65
N PHE A 102 19.27 5.07 8.90
CA PHE A 102 19.95 4.57 10.09
C PHE A 102 18.93 3.69 10.80
N LEU A 103 18.93 2.41 10.41
CA LEU A 103 18.09 1.38 11.02
C LEU A 103 18.99 0.69 12.06
N GLU A 104 18.63 0.81 13.33
CA GLU A 104 19.29 0.13 14.45
C GLU A 104 18.79 -1.30 14.60
#